data_AF-A0A940YEJ2-F1
#
_entry.id   AF-A0A940YEJ2-F1
#
_cell.length_a   1.000
_cell.length_b   1.000
_cell.length_c   1.000
_cell.angle_alpha   90.00
_cell.angle_beta   90.00
_cell.angle_gamma   90.00
#
_symmetry.space_group_name_H-M   'P 1'
#
loop_
_entity.id
_entity.type
_entity.pdbx_description
1 polymer ?
#
loop_
_entity_poly.entity_id
_entity_poly.type
_entity_poly.pdbx_seq_one_letter_code
_entity_poly.pdbx_strand_id
1 'polypeptide(L)'
;MTRRITTLLGLAIASLTVATAAQAELRVKCEVRSDRSTASVDGKGVASGNYYAVLTSGANSATSTAQPAIQREVEIDFSSRPRDINKGATALAADFIVGGQATGALYTEAGALVATKTVNCRVR
;
A
#
# COMPACT_ATOMS: atom_id res chain seq x y z
N MET A 1 75.26 -6.53 -1.03
CA MET A 1 74.47 -7.47 -1.87
C MET A 1 73.00 -7.27 -1.53
N THR A 2 72.17 -6.89 -2.50
CA THR A 2 70.78 -6.45 -2.25
C THR A 2 69.82 -7.50 -2.80
N ARG A 3 68.86 -7.99 -1.99
CA ARG A 3 67.74 -8.78 -2.48
C ARG A 3 66.44 -7.98 -2.34
N ARG A 4 65.79 -7.72 -3.48
CA ARG A 4 64.47 -7.09 -3.54
C ARG A 4 63.41 -8.18 -3.33
N ILE A 5 62.39 -7.90 -2.53
CA ILE A 5 61.20 -8.76 -2.41
C ILE A 5 60.07 -8.05 -3.16
N THR A 6 59.51 -8.72 -4.16
CA THR A 6 58.40 -8.23 -4.97
C THR A 6 57.11 -8.86 -4.46
N THR A 7 56.17 -8.07 -3.96
CA THR A 7 54.87 -8.57 -3.49
C THR A 7 53.77 -8.16 -4.47
N LEU A 8 52.96 -9.14 -4.89
CA LEU A 8 51.99 -9.01 -5.97
C LEU A 8 50.76 -8.18 -5.56
N LEU A 9 50.27 -7.37 -6.50
CA LEU A 9 49.08 -6.54 -6.36
C LEU A 9 47.82 -7.36 -6.70
N GLY A 10 47.05 -7.76 -5.69
CA GLY A 10 45.77 -8.46 -5.88
C GLY A 10 44.58 -7.49 -5.95
N LEU A 11 44.06 -7.22 -7.15
CA LEU A 11 42.79 -6.50 -7.30
C LEU A 11 41.61 -7.45 -7.06
N ALA A 12 40.94 -7.32 -5.91
CA ALA A 12 39.65 -7.96 -5.67
C ALA A 12 38.54 -7.19 -6.39
N ILE A 13 38.01 -7.74 -7.48
CA ILE A 13 36.85 -7.17 -8.19
C ILE A 13 35.58 -7.54 -7.43
N ALA A 14 35.09 -6.63 -6.59
CA ALA A 14 33.80 -6.79 -5.92
C ALA A 14 32.65 -6.67 -6.94
N SER A 15 31.93 -7.76 -7.20
CA SER A 15 30.74 -7.75 -8.05
C SER A 15 29.56 -7.09 -7.31
N LEU A 16 29.27 -5.83 -7.62
CA LEU A 16 28.07 -5.16 -7.10
C LEU A 16 26.81 -5.74 -7.76
N THR A 17 26.14 -6.67 -7.06
CA THR A 17 24.78 -7.08 -7.43
C THR A 17 23.81 -5.96 -7.09
N VAL A 18 23.37 -5.20 -8.10
CA VAL A 18 22.33 -4.17 -7.95
C VAL A 18 21.00 -4.86 -7.72
N ALA A 19 20.59 -4.99 -6.46
CA ALA A 19 19.26 -5.47 -6.10
C ALA A 19 18.22 -4.41 -6.51
N THR A 20 17.47 -4.67 -7.59
CA THR A 20 16.33 -3.85 -7.97
C THR A 20 15.19 -4.09 -7.00
N ALA A 21 15.05 -3.20 -6.02
CA ALA A 21 13.89 -3.18 -5.14
C ALA A 21 12.63 -2.89 -5.98
N ALA A 22 11.84 -3.92 -6.25
CA ALA A 22 10.51 -3.76 -6.82
C ALA A 22 9.65 -2.99 -5.81
N GLN A 23 9.48 -1.69 -6.04
CA GLN A 23 8.66 -0.82 -5.19
C GLN A 23 7.21 -1.32 -5.23
N ALA A 24 6.57 -1.40 -4.07
CA ALA A 24 5.15 -1.72 -4.00
C ALA A 24 4.33 -0.61 -4.65
N GLU A 25 3.51 -0.96 -5.64
CA GLU A 25 2.59 -0.02 -6.28
C GLU A 25 1.31 0.08 -5.44
N LEU A 26 0.82 1.29 -5.22
CA LEU A 26 -0.47 1.53 -4.58
C LEU A 26 -1.49 2.11 -5.57
N ARG A 27 -2.65 1.47 -5.63
CA ARG A 27 -3.83 1.96 -6.32
C ARG A 27 -4.91 2.27 -5.29
N VAL A 28 -5.46 3.47 -5.36
CA VAL A 28 -6.64 3.86 -4.58
C VAL A 28 -7.76 4.16 -5.57
N LYS A 29 -8.91 3.55 -5.35
CA LYS A 29 -10.16 3.79 -6.09
C LYS A 29 -11.15 4.40 -5.10
N CYS A 30 -11.97 5.36 -5.52
CA CYS A 30 -13.14 5.75 -4.73
C CYS A 30 -14.29 6.27 -5.62
N GLU A 31 -15.52 6.04 -5.18
CA GLU A 31 -16.75 6.57 -5.75
C GLU A 31 -17.64 7.09 -4.62
N VAL A 32 -18.18 8.30 -4.80
CA VAL A 32 -19.11 8.96 -3.88
C VAL A 32 -20.41 9.33 -4.61
N ARG A 33 -21.53 9.20 -3.88
CA ARG A 33 -22.88 9.63 -4.27
C ARG A 33 -23.57 10.24 -3.05
N SER A 34 -24.71 10.88 -3.26
CA SER A 34 -25.54 11.45 -2.18
C SER A 34 -25.92 10.47 -1.06
N ASP A 35 -26.01 9.17 -1.37
CA ASP A 35 -26.45 8.13 -0.44
C ASP A 35 -25.35 7.16 0.01
N ARG A 36 -24.10 7.34 -0.45
CA ARG A 36 -23.08 6.28 -0.34
C ARG A 36 -21.66 6.68 -0.73
N SER A 37 -20.72 6.25 0.10
CA SER A 37 -19.27 6.21 -0.15
C SER A 37 -18.76 4.78 -0.34
N THR A 38 -17.83 4.58 -1.27
CA THR A 38 -17.08 3.33 -1.49
C THR A 38 -15.65 3.63 -1.93
N ALA A 39 -14.69 2.84 -1.46
CA ALA A 39 -13.29 2.92 -1.88
C ALA A 39 -12.62 1.55 -1.88
N SER A 40 -11.47 1.44 -2.53
CA SER A 40 -10.58 0.27 -2.45
C SER A 40 -9.14 0.74 -2.41
N VAL A 41 -8.34 0.10 -1.57
CA VAL A 41 -6.89 0.32 -1.43
C VAL A 41 -6.19 -0.97 -1.83
N ASP A 42 -5.60 -0.97 -3.03
CA ASP A 42 -4.99 -2.14 -3.65
C ASP A 42 -3.47 -1.97 -3.66
N GLY A 43 -2.75 -2.86 -2.97
CA GLY A 43 -1.29 -2.93 -2.98
C GLY A 43 -0.81 -4.04 -3.92
N LYS A 44 0.12 -3.73 -4.83
CA LYS A 44 0.71 -4.69 -5.78
C LYS A 44 2.23 -4.76 -5.66
N GLY A 45 2.78 -5.96 -5.83
CA GLY A 45 4.21 -6.21 -5.69
C GLY A 45 4.69 -6.27 -4.24
N VAL A 46 3.78 -6.22 -3.26
CA VAL A 46 4.09 -6.30 -1.83
C VAL A 46 4.76 -7.63 -1.48
N ALA A 47 5.41 -7.68 -0.32
CA ALA A 47 5.96 -8.92 0.22
C ALA A 47 4.83 -9.84 0.72
N SER A 48 5.15 -11.10 1.01
CA SER A 48 4.24 -11.98 1.75
C SER A 48 4.12 -11.50 3.20
N GLY A 49 2.89 -11.40 3.69
CA GLY A 49 2.57 -10.92 5.04
C GLY A 49 1.13 -10.39 5.08
N ASN A 50 0.71 -9.91 6.24
CA ASN A 50 -0.59 -9.24 6.40
C ASN A 50 -0.44 -7.72 6.34
N TYR A 51 -1.44 -7.07 5.77
CA TYR A 51 -1.49 -5.63 5.56
C TYR A 51 -2.86 -5.08 5.94
N TYR A 52 -2.90 -3.89 6.54
CA TYR A 52 -4.14 -3.15 6.74
C TYR A 52 -4.08 -1.81 5.99
N ALA A 53 -5.24 -1.26 5.64
CA ALA A 53 -5.33 0.06 5.04
C ALA A 53 -5.99 1.05 6.00
N VAL A 54 -5.53 2.30 5.94
CA VAL A 54 -6.22 3.46 6.49
C VAL A 54 -6.71 4.30 5.32
N LEU A 55 -8.01 4.56 5.29
CA LEU A 55 -8.65 5.47 4.35
C LEU A 55 -9.02 6.75 5.08
N THR A 56 -8.66 7.92 4.55
CA THR A 56 -9.06 9.22 5.10
C THR A 56 -9.70 10.11 4.04
N SER A 57 -10.61 11.00 4.47
CA SER A 57 -11.26 12.00 3.62
C SER A 57 -11.78 13.15 4.47
N GLY A 58 -11.25 14.36 4.27
CA GLY A 58 -11.51 15.48 5.19
C GLY A 58 -11.08 15.13 6.62
N ALA A 59 -12.03 15.21 7.57
CA ALA A 59 -11.82 14.78 8.97
C ALA A 59 -12.14 13.28 9.22
N ASN A 60 -12.69 12.57 8.23
CA ASN A 60 -13.10 11.17 8.38
C ASN A 60 -11.91 10.23 8.21
N SER A 61 -11.88 9.16 9.00
CA SER A 61 -10.87 8.10 8.95
C SER A 61 -11.51 6.73 9.20
N ALA A 62 -11.08 5.72 8.46
CA ALA A 62 -11.47 4.33 8.63
C ALA A 62 -10.24 3.43 8.49
N THR A 63 -10.11 2.44 9.38
CA THR A 63 -9.01 1.47 9.37
C THR A 63 -9.60 0.08 9.15
N SER A 64 -9.04 -0.68 8.21
CA SER A 64 -9.45 -2.06 7.95
C SER A 64 -8.91 -3.03 9.00
N THR A 65 -9.44 -4.25 9.04
CA THR A 65 -8.68 -5.38 9.58
C THR A 65 -7.47 -5.68 8.69
N ALA A 66 -6.47 -6.37 9.22
CA ALA A 66 -5.36 -6.87 8.42
C ALA A 66 -5.84 -8.01 7.49
N GLN A 67 -5.30 -8.02 6.27
CA GLN A 67 -5.59 -9.01 5.21
C GLN A 67 -4.28 -9.57 4.65
N PRO A 68 -4.19 -10.86 4.33
CA PRO A 68 -2.99 -11.46 3.77
C PRO A 68 -2.75 -10.99 2.33
N ALA A 69 -1.48 -10.73 1.98
CA ALA A 69 -1.09 -10.57 0.59
C ALA A 69 -1.06 -11.93 -0.12
N ILE A 70 -1.89 -12.06 -1.16
CA ILE A 70 -2.03 -13.26 -2.00
C ILE A 70 -1.34 -12.97 -3.34
N GLN A 71 -0.41 -13.82 -3.77
CA GLN A 71 0.37 -13.63 -5.01
C GLN A 71 1.04 -12.24 -5.13
N ARG A 72 1.48 -11.66 -4.00
CA ARG A 72 2.06 -10.30 -3.90
C ARG A 72 1.06 -9.15 -4.16
N GLU A 73 -0.22 -9.42 -4.03
CA GLU A 73 -1.29 -8.44 -4.13
C GLU A 73 -2.17 -8.48 -2.87
N VAL A 74 -2.67 -7.32 -2.45
CA VAL A 74 -3.65 -7.20 -1.36
C VAL A 74 -4.71 -6.17 -1.78
N GLU A 75 -5.99 -6.54 -1.71
CA GLU A 75 -7.12 -5.67 -2.03
C GLU A 75 -7.94 -5.48 -0.76
N ILE A 76 -8.15 -4.22 -0.37
CA ILE A 76 -8.88 -3.86 0.85
C ILE A 76 -10.01 -2.91 0.48
N ASP A 77 -11.22 -3.47 0.41
CA ASP A 77 -12.46 -2.73 0.13
C ASP A 77 -12.95 -1.96 1.36
N PHE A 78 -13.56 -0.81 1.08
CA PHE A 78 -14.28 0.04 2.02
C PHE A 78 -15.66 0.38 1.43
N SER A 79 -16.74 0.16 2.18
CA SER A 79 -18.10 0.41 1.69
C SER A 79 -19.06 0.84 2.79
N SER A 80 -19.98 1.73 2.43
CA SER A 80 -21.16 2.07 3.24
C SER A 80 -22.37 1.18 2.96
N ARG A 81 -22.27 0.21 2.02
CA ARG A 81 -23.37 -0.69 1.68
C ARG A 81 -23.35 -1.95 2.55
N PRO A 82 -24.44 -2.30 3.26
CA PRO A 82 -24.50 -3.50 4.10
C PRO A 82 -24.11 -4.79 3.37
N ARG A 83 -24.52 -4.95 2.10
CA ARG A 83 -24.22 -6.16 1.30
C ARG A 83 -22.73 -6.33 0.97
N ASP A 84 -21.96 -5.24 0.92
CA ASP A 84 -20.53 -5.25 0.58
C ASP A 84 -19.73 -5.42 1.89
N ILE A 85 -20.18 -4.79 2.98
CA ILE A 85 -19.69 -5.00 4.35
C ILE A 85 -19.84 -6.48 4.75
N ASN A 86 -21.01 -7.08 4.49
CA ASN A 86 -21.27 -8.52 4.74
C ASN A 86 -20.39 -9.47 3.89
N LYS A 87 -19.62 -8.96 2.93
CA LYS A 87 -18.63 -9.72 2.15
C LYS A 87 -17.18 -9.47 2.61
N GLY A 88 -16.98 -8.65 3.64
CA GLY A 88 -15.67 -8.33 4.21
C GLY A 88 -15.17 -6.90 3.96
N ALA A 89 -15.93 -6.04 3.28
CA ALA A 89 -15.53 -4.64 3.11
C ALA A 89 -15.56 -3.89 4.46
N THR A 90 -14.57 -3.03 4.69
CA THR A 90 -14.51 -2.16 5.87
C THR A 90 -15.68 -1.17 5.84
N ALA A 91 -16.42 -1.07 6.94
CA ALA A 91 -17.60 -0.21 7.02
C ALA A 91 -17.23 1.28 6.93
N LEU A 92 -17.97 2.02 6.09
CA LEU A 92 -17.94 3.48 6.02
C LEU A 92 -19.32 4.07 6.35
N ALA A 93 -19.34 5.32 6.81
CA ALA A 93 -20.54 6.15 6.73
C ALA A 93 -20.88 6.47 5.26
N ALA A 94 -22.14 6.76 4.95
CA ALA A 94 -22.59 7.07 3.59
C ALA A 94 -21.91 8.33 3.03
N ASP A 95 -21.73 9.33 3.89
CA ASP A 95 -21.11 10.64 3.68
C ASP A 95 -19.59 10.68 3.96
N PHE A 96 -18.95 9.51 4.12
CA PHE A 96 -17.54 9.41 4.50
C PHE A 96 -16.58 10.17 3.56
N ILE A 97 -16.82 10.16 2.24
CA ILE A 97 -15.99 10.86 1.27
C ILE A 97 -16.41 12.33 1.17
N VAL A 98 -15.62 13.20 1.79
CA VAL A 98 -15.79 14.66 1.82
C VAL A 98 -14.97 15.32 0.70
N GLY A 99 -15.54 16.36 0.08
CA GLY A 99 -14.83 17.15 -0.95
C GLY A 99 -14.48 16.38 -2.24
N GLY A 100 -14.99 15.16 -2.42
CA GLY A 100 -14.69 14.33 -3.59
C GLY A 100 -13.24 13.84 -3.64
N GLN A 101 -12.54 13.76 -2.52
CA GLN A 101 -11.14 13.30 -2.45
C GLN A 101 -10.95 12.29 -1.31
N ALA A 102 -10.09 11.29 -1.50
CA ALA A 102 -9.69 10.37 -0.45
C ALA A 102 -8.19 10.05 -0.53
N THR A 103 -7.59 9.78 0.63
CA THR A 103 -6.23 9.26 0.75
C THR A 103 -6.30 7.84 1.27
N GLY A 104 -5.76 6.89 0.52
CA GLY A 104 -5.54 5.52 0.98
C GLY A 104 -4.07 5.32 1.34
N ALA A 105 -3.80 4.78 2.51
CA ALA A 105 -2.48 4.39 2.98
C ALA A 105 -2.48 2.91 3.36
N LEU A 106 -1.46 2.18 2.92
CA LEU A 106 -1.28 0.74 3.18
C LEU A 106 -0.13 0.53 4.16
N TYR A 107 -0.37 -0.28 5.19
CA TYR A 107 0.56 -0.57 6.27
C TYR A 107 0.77 -2.09 6.38
N THR A 108 1.97 -2.49 6.77
CA THR A 108 2.20 -3.85 7.30
C THR A 108 1.44 -4.03 8.62
N GLU A 109 1.14 -5.26 9.01
CA GLU A 109 0.55 -5.58 10.33
C GLU A 109 1.37 -5.03 11.52
N ALA A 110 2.69 -4.86 11.36
CA ALA A 110 3.56 -4.23 12.36
C ALA A 110 3.48 -2.67 12.39
N GLY A 111 2.60 -2.06 11.59
CA GLY A 111 2.39 -0.61 11.54
C GLY A 111 3.36 0.18 10.64
N ALA A 112 4.28 -0.49 9.93
CA ALA A 112 5.15 0.20 8.98
C ALA A 112 4.39 0.59 7.71
N LEU A 113 4.44 1.88 7.33
CA LEU A 113 3.84 2.40 6.09
C LEU A 113 4.54 1.81 4.86
N VAL A 114 3.76 1.21 3.98
CA VAL A 114 4.23 0.63 2.70
C VAL A 114 4.15 1.68 1.60
N ALA A 115 2.99 2.33 1.47
CA ALA A 115 2.71 3.33 0.47
C ALA A 115 1.47 4.16 0.87
N THR A 116 1.34 5.36 0.31
CA THR A 116 0.15 6.21 0.46
C THR A 116 -0.16 6.93 -0.86
N LYS A 117 -1.44 7.21 -1.13
CA LYS A 117 -1.89 7.86 -2.36
C LYS A 117 -3.21 8.60 -2.15
N THR A 118 -3.20 9.88 -2.48
CA THR A 118 -4.42 10.72 -2.55
C THR A 118 -4.97 10.69 -3.97
N VAL A 119 -6.29 10.54 -4.10
CA VAL A 119 -7.00 10.52 -5.39
C VAL A 119 -8.29 11.34 -5.31
N ASN A 120 -8.67 11.95 -6.44
CA ASN A 120 -10.01 12.50 -6.60
C ASN A 120 -10.98 11.34 -6.89
N CYS A 121 -12.06 11.27 -6.13
CA CYS A 121 -13.07 10.23 -6.23
C CYS A 121 -14.02 10.47 -7.41
N ARG A 122 -14.54 9.39 -7.97
CA ARG A 122 -15.61 9.47 -8.95
C ARG A 122 -16.89 9.93 -8.26
N VAL A 123 -17.33 11.15 -8.51
CA VAL A 123 -18.66 11.63 -8.12
C VAL A 123 -19.69 11.08 -9.12
N ARG A 124 -20.86 10.63 -8.63
CA ARG A 124 -22.03 10.29 -9.46
C ARG A 124 -23.35 10.71 -8.81
#